data_AF-A0A7Y5FUS9-F1
#
_entry.id   AF-A0A7Y5FUS9-F1
#
_cell.length_a   1.000
_cell.length_b   1.000
_cell.length_c   1.000
_cell.angle_alpha   90.00
_cell.angle_beta   90.00
_cell.angle_gamma   90.00
#
_symmetry.space_group_name_H-M   'P 1'
#
loop_
_entity.id
_entity.type
_entity.pdbx_description
1 polymer ?
#
loop_
_entity_poly.entity_id
_entity_poly.type
_entity_poly.pdbx_seq_one_letter_code
_entity_poly.pdbx_strand_id
1 'polypeptide(L)'
;MMPLKPVAIVPQDLVLVHIEHKPAFFARVEDINPDLKRNWWQVTLFVLALPMKIVTWTIDDDQIRGAEFTMGGTPVRIEKVTPPSRASEEMEPVATETATASVHPIEQKQARILAFKKVVE
;
A
#
# COMPACT_ATOMS: atom_id res chain seq x y z
N MET A 1 15.09 10.75 21.10
CA MET A 1 14.33 9.82 20.24
C MET A 1 14.96 9.88 18.87
N MET A 2 15.65 8.82 18.42
CA MET A 2 16.24 8.80 17.07
C MET A 2 15.10 8.72 16.05
N PRO A 3 15.09 9.55 14.99
CA PRO A 3 14.13 9.37 13.90
C PRO A 3 14.29 7.96 13.33
N LEU A 4 13.18 7.24 13.18
CA LEU A 4 13.15 5.95 12.50
C LEU A 4 13.69 6.18 11.08
N LYS A 5 14.73 5.44 10.70
CA LYS A 5 15.27 5.50 9.35
C LYS A 5 14.13 5.13 8.38
N PRO A 6 13.88 5.93 7.32
CA PRO A 6 12.83 5.60 6.37
C PRO A 6 13.09 4.22 5.74
N VAL A 7 12.08 3.37 5.75
CA VAL A 7 12.14 1.99 5.25
C VAL A 7 12.04 2.03 3.73
N ALA A 8 12.95 1.32 3.04
CA ALA A 8 12.88 1.20 1.59
C ALA A 8 11.61 0.46 1.16
N ILE A 9 11.02 0.89 0.05
CA ILE A 9 9.94 0.14 -0.58
C ILE A 9 10.46 -1.18 -1.15
N VAL A 10 9.62 -2.21 -1.16
CA VAL A 10 9.90 -3.55 -1.70
C VAL A 10 8.79 -3.98 -2.65
N PRO A 11 8.98 -5.03 -3.49
CA PRO A 11 7.90 -5.55 -4.32
C PRO A 11 6.63 -5.83 -3.53
N GLN A 12 5.48 -5.59 -4.16
CA GLN A 12 4.13 -5.66 -3.58
C GLN A 12 3.75 -4.54 -2.60
N ASP A 13 4.67 -3.63 -2.26
CA ASP A 13 4.29 -2.43 -1.50
C ASP A 13 3.33 -1.56 -2.32
N LEU A 14 2.36 -0.98 -1.62
CA LEU A 14 1.55 0.11 -2.13
C LEU A 14 2.25 1.43 -1.79
N VAL A 15 2.33 2.34 -2.75
CA VAL A 15 2.96 3.65 -2.57
C VAL A 15 2.06 4.77 -3.05
N LEU A 16 2.14 5.92 -2.38
CA LEU A 16 1.54 7.18 -2.78
C LEU A 16 2.65 8.06 -3.36
N VAL A 17 2.54 8.37 -4.65
CA VAL A 17 3.44 9.30 -5.33
C VAL A 17 2.92 10.71 -5.12
N HIS A 18 3.80 11.60 -4.68
CA HIS A 18 3.57 13.03 -4.62
C HIS A 18 4.26 13.70 -5.82
N ILE A 19 3.56 14.64 -6.45
CA ILE A 19 4.07 15.49 -7.54
C ILE A 19 3.79 16.93 -7.14
N GLU A 20 4.78 17.82 -7.26
CA GLU A 20 4.67 19.23 -6.79
C GLU A 20 4.20 19.30 -5.33
N HIS A 21 4.72 18.39 -4.50
CA HIS A 21 4.40 18.26 -3.08
C HIS A 21 2.91 17.96 -2.78
N LYS A 22 2.12 17.55 -3.79
CA LYS A 22 0.72 17.15 -3.64
C LYS A 22 0.56 15.65 -3.93
N PRO A 23 -0.32 14.93 -3.20
CA PRO A 23 -0.67 13.55 -3.54
C PRO A 23 -1.18 13.46 -4.99
N ALA A 24 -0.55 12.63 -5.81
CA ALA A 24 -0.88 12.53 -7.23
C ALA A 24 -1.60 11.22 -7.55
N PHE A 25 -1.01 10.08 -7.23
CA PHE A 25 -1.60 8.76 -7.51
C PHE A 25 -1.01 7.66 -6.64
N PHE A 26 -1.77 6.57 -6.49
CA PHE A 26 -1.25 5.32 -5.94
C PHE A 26 -0.58 4.48 -7.02
N ALA A 27 0.42 3.71 -6.61
CA ALA A 27 1.02 2.67 -7.42
C ALA A 27 1.38 1.45 -6.57
N ARG A 28 1.41 0.26 -7.17
CA ARG A 28 2.03 -0.93 -6.58
C ARG A 28 3.44 -1.08 -7.13
N VAL A 29 4.39 -1.44 -6.28
CA VAL A 29 5.74 -1.81 -6.70
C VAL A 29 5.69 -3.22 -7.29
N GLU A 30 5.99 -3.36 -8.59
CA GLU A 30 6.02 -4.65 -9.27
C GLU A 30 7.39 -5.32 -9.15
N ASP A 31 8.46 -4.55 -9.36
CA ASP A 31 9.82 -5.08 -9.39
C ASP A 31 10.86 -4.03 -9.01
N ILE A 32 12.00 -4.46 -8.46
CA ILE A 32 13.14 -3.62 -8.08
C ILE A 32 14.43 -4.35 -8.46
N ASN A 33 15.13 -3.84 -9.47
CA ASN A 33 16.41 -4.37 -9.93
C ASN A 33 17.54 -3.37 -9.71
N PRO A 34 18.78 -3.81 -9.44
CA PRO A 34 19.92 -2.91 -9.39
C PRO A 34 20.17 -2.27 -10.76
N ASP A 35 20.44 -0.96 -10.79
CA ASP A 35 20.87 -0.25 -11.98
C ASP A 35 22.40 -0.38 -12.19
N LEU A 36 22.91 0.02 -13.36
CA LEU A 36 24.35 0.06 -13.64
C LEU A 36 25.12 0.94 -12.65
N LYS A 37 24.49 1.99 -12.11
CA LYS A 37 25.09 2.85 -11.08
C LYS A 37 24.97 2.21 -9.71
N ARG A 38 26.05 2.25 -8.93
CA ARG A 38 26.04 1.78 -7.53
C ARG A 38 24.99 2.53 -6.73
N ASN A 39 24.19 1.79 -5.97
CA ASN A 39 23.13 2.29 -5.10
C ASN A 39 21.99 2.99 -5.87
N TRP A 40 21.77 2.59 -7.12
CA TRP A 40 20.63 2.98 -7.93
C TRP A 40 19.82 1.74 -8.31
N TRP A 41 18.53 1.96 -8.53
CA TRP A 41 17.53 0.92 -8.67
C TRP A 41 16.60 1.26 -9.83
N GLN A 42 16.33 0.28 -10.68
CA GLN A 42 15.22 0.31 -11.62
C GLN A 42 13.99 -0.26 -10.93
N VAL A 43 13.04 0.63 -10.62
CA VAL A 43 11.80 0.32 -9.92
C VAL A 43 10.65 0.35 -10.91
N THR A 44 9.98 -0.79 -11.08
CA THR A 44 8.77 -0.89 -11.92
C THR A 44 7.54 -0.66 -11.05
N LEU A 45 6.72 0.31 -11.43
CA LEU A 45 5.53 0.76 -10.71
C LEU A 45 4.29 0.53 -11.59
N PHE A 46 3.32 -0.18 -11.06
CA PHE A 46 1.98 -0.28 -11.64
C PHE A 46 1.09 0.82 -11.07
N VAL A 47 0.81 1.85 -11.88
CA VAL A 47 0.03 3.02 -11.49
C VAL A 47 -1.46 2.69 -11.50
N LEU A 48 -2.09 2.94 -10.35
CA LEU A 48 -3.49 2.62 -10.07
C LEU A 48 -4.39 3.85 -10.31
N ALA A 49 -4.31 4.40 -11.52
CA ALA A 49 -5.19 5.46 -12.02
C ALA A 49 -5.84 5.02 -13.34
N LEU A 50 -6.88 5.73 -13.80
CA LEU A 50 -7.50 5.48 -15.10
C LEU A 50 -6.91 6.43 -16.17
N PRO A 51 -6.40 5.92 -17.31
CA PRO A 51 -6.14 4.51 -17.61
C PRO A 51 -4.94 3.95 -16.81
N MET A 52 -4.98 2.65 -16.50
CA MET A 52 -3.90 1.99 -15.77
C MET A 52 -2.64 1.94 -16.63
N LYS A 53 -1.48 2.16 -16.02
CA LYS A 53 -0.19 2.21 -16.73
C LYS A 53 0.91 1.59 -15.87
N ILE A 54 1.91 0.99 -16.53
CA ILE A 54 3.15 0.55 -15.90
C ILE A 54 4.26 1.54 -16.30
N VAL A 55 5.07 1.95 -15.33
CA VAL A 55 6.24 2.81 -15.56
C VAL A 55 7.46 2.23 -14.85
N THR A 56 8.65 2.45 -15.40
CA THR A 56 9.90 2.05 -14.75
C THR A 56 10.75 3.29 -14.52
N TRP A 57 11.17 3.51 -13.27
CA TRP A 57 11.99 4.64 -12.86
C TRP A 57 13.35 4.18 -12.34
N THR A 58 14.38 4.92 -12.70
CA THR A 58 15.74 4.70 -12.16
C THR A 58 15.97 5.72 -11.04
N ILE A 59 15.96 5.25 -9.80
CA ILE A 59 16.06 6.08 -8.58
C ILE A 59 17.17 5.59 -7.66
N ASP A 60 17.72 6.47 -6.84
CA ASP A 60 18.78 6.11 -5.90
C ASP A 60 18.24 5.54 -4.58
N ASP A 61 19.20 5.11 -3.77
CA ASP A 61 19.04 4.54 -2.45
C ASP A 61 18.22 5.42 -1.47
N ASP A 62 18.40 6.74 -1.49
CA ASP A 62 17.67 7.62 -0.59
C ASP A 62 16.28 7.94 -1.13
N GLN A 63 16.14 8.02 -2.46
CA GLN A 63 14.86 8.21 -3.15
C GLN A 63 13.91 7.02 -2.98
N ILE A 64 14.42 5.78 -3.04
CA ILE A 64 13.62 4.57 -2.78
C ILE A 64 13.15 4.48 -1.31
N ARG A 65 13.80 5.26 -0.43
CA ARG A 65 13.42 5.47 0.98
C ARG A 65 12.56 6.72 1.19
N GLY A 66 12.11 7.36 0.10
CA GLY A 66 11.19 8.49 0.14
C GLY A 66 11.85 9.86 0.20
N ALA A 67 13.15 9.97 -0.10
CA ALA A 67 13.75 11.28 -0.37
C ALA A 67 13.11 11.92 -1.61
N GLU A 68 13.07 13.25 -1.62
CA GLU A 68 12.56 14.02 -2.74
C GLU A 68 13.56 14.06 -3.90
N PHE A 69 13.05 13.99 -5.13
CA PHE A 69 13.83 14.07 -6.36
C PHE A 69 13.07 14.87 -7.42
N THR A 70 13.65 15.02 -8.60
CA THR A 70 12.98 15.69 -9.72
C THR A 70 12.89 14.80 -10.94
N MET A 71 11.77 14.88 -11.65
CA MET A 71 11.60 14.30 -12.98
C MET A 71 11.33 15.45 -13.96
N GLY A 72 12.29 15.75 -14.83
CA GLY A 72 12.15 16.86 -15.79
C GLY A 72 11.97 18.23 -15.13
N GLY A 73 12.52 18.43 -13.93
CA GLY A 73 12.37 19.65 -13.14
C GLY A 73 11.15 19.67 -12.21
N THR A 74 10.23 18.71 -12.32
CA THR A 74 9.07 18.59 -11.42
C THR A 74 9.46 17.82 -10.15
N PRO A 75 9.23 18.37 -8.95
CA PRO A 75 9.49 17.65 -7.69
C PRO A 75 8.59 16.43 -7.51
N VAL A 76 9.17 15.31 -7.10
CA VAL A 76 8.52 14.01 -6.90
C VAL A 76 8.98 13.37 -5.60
N ARG A 77 8.08 12.68 -4.90
CA ARG A 77 8.38 11.87 -3.71
C ARG A 77 7.54 10.60 -3.68
N ILE A 78 8.13 9.47 -3.29
CA ILE A 78 7.42 8.20 -3.10
C ILE A 78 7.22 7.95 -1.60
N GLU A 79 5.98 7.72 -1.19
CA GLU A 79 5.65 7.40 0.20
C GLU A 79 5.04 6.00 0.29
N LYS A 80 5.60 5.14 1.15
CA LYS A 80 5.03 3.81 1.40
C LYS A 80 3.69 3.93 2.13
N VAL A 81 2.64 3.33 1.56
CA VAL A 81 1.32 3.25 2.17
C VAL A 81 1.25 2.02 3.05
N THR A 82 0.82 2.19 4.29
CA THR A 82 0.54 1.08 5.21
C THR A 82 -0.96 0.86 5.28
N PRO A 83 -1.44 -0.40 5.23
CA PRO A 83 -2.85 -0.67 5.46
C PRO A 83 -3.22 -0.23 6.87
N PRO A 84 -4.44 0.28 7.10
CA PRO A 84 -4.91 0.49 8.45
C PRO A 84 -4.83 -0.84 9.21
N SER A 85 -4.47 -0.78 10.49
CA SER A 85 -4.55 -1.96 11.35
C SER A 85 -5.96 -2.50 11.24
N ARG A 86 -6.09 -3.77 10.83
CA ARG A 86 -7.36 -4.48 10.99
C ARG A 86 -7.62 -4.39 12.48
N ALA A 87 -8.67 -3.68 12.89
CA ALA A 87 -9.13 -3.79 14.26
C ALA A 87 -9.27 -5.29 14.50
N SER A 88 -8.36 -5.84 15.29
CA SER A 88 -8.60 -7.12 15.92
C SER A 88 -9.90 -6.89 16.66
N GLU A 89 -11.00 -7.41 16.10
CA GLU A 89 -12.10 -7.83 16.93
C GLU A 89 -11.41 -8.65 18.01
N GLU A 90 -11.30 -8.06 19.21
CA GLU A 90 -10.75 -8.71 20.38
C GLU A 90 -11.55 -10.01 20.49
N MET A 91 -10.92 -11.11 20.08
CA MET A 91 -11.39 -12.42 20.45
C MET A 91 -11.20 -12.48 21.96
N GLU A 92 -12.23 -12.04 22.68
CA GLU A 92 -12.50 -12.46 24.04
C GLU A 92 -12.18 -13.97 24.11
N PRO A 93 -11.26 -14.40 24.99
CA PRO A 93 -10.88 -15.80 25.05
C PRO A 93 -12.10 -16.56 25.56
N VAL A 94 -12.82 -17.22 24.66
CA VAL A 94 -13.81 -18.23 25.03
C VAL A 94 -13.03 -19.35 25.70
N ALA A 95 -13.15 -19.39 27.03
CA ALA A 95 -12.66 -20.48 27.85
C ALA A 95 -13.17 -21.81 27.29
N THR A 96 -12.24 -22.70 26.95
CA THR A 96 -12.52 -24.05 26.51
C THR A 96 -13.12 -24.84 27.67
N GLU A 97 -14.43 -25.04 27.67
CA GLU A 97 -15.06 -26.14 28.39
C GLU A 97 -15.76 -27.09 27.41
N THR A 98 -15.59 -28.37 27.73
CA THR A 98 -15.65 -29.54 26.88
C THR A 98 -17.05 -29.87 26.36
N ALA A 99 -17.09 -30.25 25.08
CA ALA A 99 -18.10 -31.01 24.36
C ALA A 99 -19.41 -31.42 25.07
N THR A 100 -20.54 -30.97 24.54
CA THR A 100 -21.65 -31.87 24.17
C THR A 100 -22.50 -31.24 23.07
N ALA A 101 -22.83 -32.05 22.07
CA ALA A 101 -23.50 -31.66 20.84
C ALA A 101 -24.95 -31.20 21.06
N SER A 102 -25.32 -30.08 20.42
CA SER A 102 -26.70 -29.84 19.98
C SER A 102 -26.65 -29.08 18.66
N VAL A 103 -27.18 -29.71 17.62
CA VAL A 103 -27.31 -29.14 16.27
C VAL A 103 -28.39 -28.06 16.33
N HIS A 104 -28.00 -26.80 16.10
CA HIS A 104 -28.95 -25.72 15.79
C HIS A 104 -28.69 -25.19 14.36
N PRO A 105 -29.75 -24.85 13.60
CA PRO A 105 -29.61 -24.50 12.18
C PRO A 105 -28.85 -23.17 12.07
N ILE A 106 -27.82 -23.13 11.23
CA ILE A 106 -27.12 -21.88 10.90
C ILE A 106 -28.09 -21.06 10.04
N GLU A 107 -28.76 -20.09 10.66
CA GLU A 107 -29.49 -19.06 9.94
C GLU A 107 -28.46 -18.20 9.19
N GLN A 108 -28.30 -18.48 7.90
CA GLN A 108 -27.43 -17.71 7.02
C GLN A 108 -27.99 -16.29 6.88
N LYS A 109 -27.54 -15.37 7.74
CA LYS A 109 -27.76 -13.95 7.51
C LYS A 109 -26.97 -13.54 6.26
N GLN A 110 -27.67 -13.41 5.14
CA GLN A 110 -27.13 -12.80 3.92
C GLN A 110 -26.51 -11.45 4.27
N ALA A 111 -25.21 -11.30 4.04
CA ALA A 111 -24.53 -10.03 4.15
C ALA A 111 -25.18 -9.03 3.16
N ARG A 112 -25.71 -7.93 3.69
CA ARG A 112 -26.23 -6.84 2.87
C ARG A 112 -25.05 -6.12 2.23
N ILE A 113 -24.98 -6.17 0.90
CA ILE A 113 -24.07 -5.35 0.10
C ILE A 113 -24.42 -3.88 0.38
N LEU A 114 -23.50 -3.14 1.01
CA LEU A 114 -23.62 -1.69 1.15
C LEU A 114 -23.39 -1.07 -0.22
N ALA A 115 -24.46 -0.57 -0.84
CA ALA A 115 -24.36 0.24 -2.06
C ALA A 115 -23.68 1.57 -1.71
N PHE A 116 -22.48 1.78 -2.25
CA PHE A 116 -21.80 3.07 -2.18
C PHE A 116 -22.67 4.11 -2.90
N LYS A 117 -23.17 5.11 -2.15
CA LYS A 117 -23.84 6.26 -2.75
C LYS A 117 -22.86 6.95 -3.69
N LYS A 118 -23.24 7.05 -4.97
CA LYS A 118 -22.57 7.93 -5.94
C LYS A 118 -22.45 9.32 -5.31
N VAL A 119 -21.23 9.82 -5.20
CA VAL A 119 -20.98 11.25 -5.11
C VAL A 119 -21.22 11.79 -6.51
N VAL A 120 -22.23 12.65 -6.64
CA VAL A 120 -22.53 13.39 -7.87
C VAL A 120 -21.73 14.68 -7.81
N GLU A 121 -20.99 14.96 -8.87
CA GLU A 121 -20.61 16.31 -9.26
C GLU A 121 -21.21 16.58 -10.64
#